data_AF-A0A6I3LJ42-F1
#
_entry.id   AF-A0A6I3LJ42-F1
#
_cell.length_a   1.000
_cell.length_b   1.000
_cell.length_c   1.000
_cell.angle_alpha   90.00
_cell.angle_beta   90.00
_cell.angle_gamma   90.00
#
_symmetry.space_group_name_H-M   'P 1'
#
loop_
_entity.id
_entity.type
_entity.pdbx_description
1 polymer ?
#
loop_
_entity_poly.entity_id
_entity_poly.type
_entity_poly.pdbx_seq_one_letter_code
_entity_poly.pdbx_strand_id
1 'polypeptide(L)'
;MSICKLLSLFSFVLVGVGVHAQRGNAAQMYIEYAKGYNGSDIMTELRMKSIDTTITKYYQAVIPVSDKDPWTNKVVYSTKKEKDKFIINRIVYSKEIEGSSNRVNMSSKSVYTNGYGKNSLFTIKTSTYLENGWMSYYEIGDSKSVISCYDSTGKLLSKTSGCLDTEEDFFESMDLAQSVAFLLKLTEQRILKEIAFKQDTPLVMVFTIDPVSKKKNLYFSDLVPYGISKEKIELIQTAYKSLFFQLDMDLFTYPRYLNGQKAVLRYPIPVSFKASQGVSKH
;
A
#
# COMPACT_ATOMS: atom_id res chain seq x y z
N MET A 1 23.74 -2.17 19.93
CA MET A 1 22.74 -1.34 19.23
C MET A 1 21.35 -1.83 19.62
N SER A 2 20.47 -0.95 20.11
CA SER A 2 19.14 -1.34 20.64
C SER A 2 18.22 -1.84 19.52
N ILE A 3 17.47 -2.91 19.77
CA ILE A 3 16.46 -3.51 18.87
C ILE A 3 15.42 -2.49 18.37
N CYS A 4 15.15 -1.45 19.15
CA CYS A 4 14.28 -0.36 18.74
C CYS A 4 14.84 0.43 17.53
N LYS A 5 16.16 0.50 17.35
CA LYS A 5 16.79 1.15 16.19
C LYS A 5 16.75 0.28 14.92
N LEU A 6 16.67 -1.03 15.05
CA LEU A 6 16.54 -1.94 13.90
C LEU A 6 15.10 -1.96 13.36
N LEU A 7 14.11 -1.96 14.26
CA LEU A 7 12.68 -1.85 13.88
C LEU A 7 12.34 -0.49 13.26
N SER A 8 13.00 0.59 13.68
CA SER A 8 12.87 1.87 13.00
C SER A 8 13.54 1.85 11.63
N LEU A 9 14.74 1.27 11.47
CA LEU A 9 15.37 1.15 10.15
C LEU A 9 14.50 0.33 9.17
N PHE A 10 13.88 -0.77 9.61
CA PHE A 10 12.98 -1.52 8.74
C PHE A 10 11.65 -0.81 8.47
N SER A 11 11.15 0.02 9.39
CA SER A 11 9.98 0.88 9.13
C SER A 11 10.31 2.05 8.19
N PHE A 12 11.58 2.45 8.10
CA PHE A 12 12.06 3.49 7.18
C PHE A 12 12.52 2.94 5.83
N VAL A 13 12.88 1.65 5.74
CA VAL A 13 13.26 0.97 4.48
C VAL A 13 12.03 0.31 3.79
N LEU A 14 10.91 0.13 4.51
CA LEU A 14 9.62 -0.35 3.94
C LEU A 14 8.65 0.79 3.57
N VAL A 15 9.06 2.04 3.76
CA VAL A 15 8.32 3.22 3.34
C VAL A 15 9.27 3.96 2.42
N GLY A 16 9.16 3.68 1.13
CA GLY A 16 10.01 4.23 0.09
C GLY A 16 10.28 5.71 0.31
N VAL A 17 11.52 6.09 0.02
CA VAL A 17 12.12 7.41 0.24
C VAL A 17 11.37 8.53 -0.53
N GLY A 18 10.28 8.23 -1.26
CA GLY A 18 9.33 9.19 -1.85
C GLY A 18 8.34 9.84 -0.88
N VAL A 19 8.13 9.29 0.33
CA VAL A 19 7.26 9.95 1.33
C VAL A 19 7.89 11.25 1.88
N HIS A 20 9.19 11.48 1.65
CA HIS A 20 9.87 12.70 2.09
C HIS A 20 9.42 13.99 1.38
N ALA A 21 8.69 13.90 0.26
CA ALA A 21 8.18 15.09 -0.44
C ALA A 21 6.76 15.53 0.00
N GLN A 22 6.04 14.72 0.80
CA GLN A 22 4.67 15.02 1.21
C GLN A 22 4.56 15.00 2.75
N ARG A 23 5.02 16.07 3.40
CA ARG A 23 4.80 16.28 4.84
C ARG A 23 3.33 16.70 5.07
N GLY A 24 2.56 15.93 5.83
CA GLY A 24 1.18 16.31 6.20
C GLY A 24 0.29 15.14 6.65
N ASN A 25 -0.89 15.45 7.18
CA ASN A 25 -1.83 14.47 7.75
C ASN A 25 -2.24 13.37 6.75
N ALA A 26 -2.42 13.70 5.46
CA ALA A 26 -2.78 12.70 4.45
C ALA A 26 -1.66 11.72 4.12
N ALA A 27 -0.39 12.16 4.11
CA ALA A 27 0.73 11.26 3.92
C ALA A 27 0.90 10.32 5.13
N GLN A 28 0.73 10.84 6.34
CA GLN A 28 0.72 10.02 7.56
C GLN A 28 -0.40 8.97 7.53
N MET A 29 -1.60 9.36 7.12
CA MET A 29 -2.74 8.46 6.94
C MET A 29 -2.45 7.38 5.89
N TYR A 30 -1.80 7.72 4.77
CA TYR A 30 -1.35 6.75 3.79
C TYR A 30 -0.34 5.74 4.38
N ILE A 31 0.65 6.20 5.14
CA ILE A 31 1.62 5.33 5.81
C ILE A 31 0.93 4.36 6.75
N GLU A 32 -0.07 4.81 7.52
CA GLU A 32 -0.85 3.95 8.41
C GLU A 32 -1.66 2.90 7.64
N TYR A 33 -2.26 3.27 6.52
CA TYR A 33 -2.93 2.34 5.63
C TYR A 33 -1.96 1.30 5.06
N ALA A 34 -0.79 1.73 4.59
CA ALA A 34 0.25 0.85 4.07
C ALA A 34 0.76 -0.12 5.15
N LYS A 35 1.00 0.34 6.38
CA LYS A 35 1.36 -0.51 7.53
C LYS A 35 0.27 -1.54 7.84
N GLY A 36 -0.99 -1.10 7.87
CA GLY A 36 -2.13 -1.97 8.07
C GLY A 36 -2.24 -3.05 6.98
N TYR A 37 -2.07 -2.67 5.71
CA TYR A 37 -2.09 -3.58 4.57
C TYR A 37 -0.92 -4.56 4.59
N ASN A 38 0.32 -4.09 4.80
CA ASN A 38 1.51 -4.92 4.91
C ASN A 38 1.46 -5.85 6.13
N GLY A 39 0.70 -5.45 7.15
CA GLY A 39 0.40 -6.27 8.33
C GLY A 39 1.44 -6.20 9.42
N SER A 40 2.37 -5.24 9.41
CA SER A 40 3.40 -5.10 10.44
C SER A 40 2.79 -5.00 11.85
N ASP A 41 1.75 -4.19 11.98
CA ASP A 41 1.14 -3.86 13.27
C ASP A 41 0.28 -5.03 13.75
N ILE A 42 -0.48 -5.63 12.84
CA ILE A 42 -1.32 -6.80 13.12
C ILE A 42 -0.47 -8.00 13.51
N MET A 43 0.63 -8.27 12.80
CA MET A 43 1.55 -9.36 13.14
C MET A 43 2.17 -9.15 14.53
N THR A 44 2.54 -7.91 14.87
CA THR A 44 3.07 -7.57 16.19
C THR A 44 2.03 -7.79 17.28
N GLU A 45 0.79 -7.32 17.07
CA GLU A 45 -0.32 -7.51 17.99
C GLU A 45 -0.64 -9.01 18.20
N LEU A 46 -0.77 -9.75 17.11
CA LEU A 46 -1.03 -11.20 17.12
C LEU A 46 0.07 -11.97 17.85
N ARG A 47 1.33 -11.59 17.62
CA ARG A 47 2.48 -12.14 18.34
C ARG A 47 2.38 -11.89 19.84
N MET A 48 2.05 -10.68 20.27
CA MET A 48 1.94 -10.34 21.69
C MET A 48 0.81 -11.13 22.38
N LYS A 49 -0.32 -11.33 21.69
CA LYS A 49 -1.42 -12.13 22.22
C LYS A 49 -1.05 -13.61 22.34
N SER A 50 -0.24 -14.15 21.42
CA SER A 50 0.23 -15.55 21.43
C SER A 50 -0.91 -16.56 21.56
N ILE A 51 -1.99 -16.33 20.80
CA ILE A 51 -3.17 -17.19 20.71
C ILE A 51 -3.39 -17.60 19.26
N ASP A 52 -4.00 -18.77 19.05
CA ASP A 52 -4.44 -19.21 17.74
C ASP A 52 -5.69 -18.44 17.33
N THR A 53 -5.60 -17.75 16.21
CA THR A 53 -6.67 -16.92 15.66
C THR A 53 -6.50 -16.72 14.16
N THR A 54 -7.61 -16.40 13.49
CA THR A 54 -7.65 -15.95 12.12
C THR A 54 -8.33 -14.58 12.04
N ILE A 55 -7.67 -13.62 11.38
CA ILE A 55 -8.21 -12.29 11.13
C ILE A 55 -8.26 -12.07 9.62
N THR A 56 -9.39 -11.59 9.11
CA THR A 56 -9.56 -11.20 7.72
C THR A 56 -9.77 -9.70 7.63
N LYS A 57 -9.07 -9.04 6.71
CA LYS A 57 -9.24 -7.61 6.39
C LYS A 57 -9.39 -7.41 4.89
N TYR A 58 -10.08 -6.33 4.51
CA TYR A 58 -10.40 -6.00 3.13
C TYR A 58 -9.88 -4.61 2.78
N TYR A 59 -9.39 -4.46 1.56
CA TYR A 59 -8.77 -3.22 1.08
C TYR A 59 -9.14 -2.93 -0.38
N GLN A 60 -9.27 -1.65 -0.69
CA GLN A 60 -9.18 -1.10 -2.04
C GLN A 60 -7.78 -0.54 -2.26
N ALA A 61 -7.00 -1.15 -3.14
CA ALA A 61 -5.55 -1.00 -3.14
C ALA A 61 -4.97 -1.24 -1.73
N VAL A 62 -4.57 -0.18 -1.01
CA VAL A 62 -4.10 -0.23 0.39
C VAL A 62 -5.08 0.40 1.40
N ILE A 63 -6.18 0.99 0.92
CA ILE A 63 -7.16 1.70 1.75
C ILE A 63 -8.11 0.68 2.40
N PRO A 64 -8.26 0.68 3.74
CA PRO A 64 -9.12 -0.28 4.43
C PRO A 64 -10.61 -0.04 4.09
N VAL A 65 -11.35 -1.11 3.86
CA VAL A 65 -12.80 -1.09 3.61
C VAL A 65 -13.51 -2.20 4.39
N SER A 66 -14.84 -2.13 4.50
CA SER A 66 -15.61 -3.21 5.11
C SER A 66 -15.68 -4.45 4.19
N ASP A 67 -16.13 -5.57 4.75
CA ASP A 67 -16.41 -6.80 4.00
C ASP A 67 -17.59 -6.68 3.03
N LYS A 68 -18.45 -5.67 3.23
CA LYS A 68 -19.63 -5.37 2.41
C LYS A 68 -19.33 -4.42 1.25
N ASP A 69 -18.25 -3.67 1.34
CA ASP A 69 -17.85 -2.71 0.30
C ASP A 69 -17.09 -3.42 -0.83
N PRO A 70 -17.06 -2.85 -2.04
CA PRO A 70 -16.18 -3.33 -3.10
C PRO A 70 -14.72 -3.30 -2.61
N TRP A 71 -14.01 -4.41 -2.74
CA TRP A 71 -12.59 -4.54 -2.36
C TRP A 71 -11.79 -5.16 -3.50
N THR A 72 -10.50 -4.82 -3.58
CA THR A 72 -9.56 -5.40 -4.55
C THR A 72 -8.61 -6.38 -3.91
N ASN A 73 -8.33 -6.22 -2.61
CA ASN A 73 -7.46 -7.10 -1.85
C ASN A 73 -8.14 -7.62 -0.58
N LYS A 74 -8.04 -8.92 -0.34
CA LYS A 74 -8.43 -9.59 0.91
C LYS A 74 -7.18 -10.13 1.57
N VAL A 75 -6.93 -9.76 2.82
CA VAL A 75 -5.77 -10.20 3.58
C VAL A 75 -6.23 -11.10 4.71
N VAL A 76 -5.71 -12.33 4.75
CA VAL A 76 -6.00 -13.31 5.78
C VAL A 76 -4.74 -13.51 6.60
N TYR A 77 -4.83 -13.25 7.90
CA TYR A 77 -3.81 -13.54 8.90
C TYR A 77 -4.24 -14.76 9.67
N SER A 78 -3.41 -15.81 9.70
CA SER A 78 -3.65 -16.99 10.54
C SER A 78 -2.46 -17.24 11.45
N THR A 79 -2.73 -17.66 12.67
CA THR A 79 -1.71 -17.89 13.68
C THR A 79 -1.78 -19.32 14.20
N LYS A 80 -0.62 -19.86 14.54
CA LYS A 80 -0.48 -21.19 15.12
C LYS A 80 0.61 -21.19 16.17
N LYS A 81 0.25 -21.56 17.39
CA LYS A 81 1.14 -21.75 18.52
C LYS A 81 1.58 -23.21 18.55
N GLU A 82 2.89 -23.39 18.50
CA GLU A 82 3.55 -24.66 18.74
C GLU A 82 4.40 -24.54 20.02
N LYS A 83 4.97 -25.65 20.52
CA LYS A 83 5.63 -25.70 21.84
C LYS A 83 6.67 -24.58 22.04
N ASP A 84 7.54 -24.37 21.05
CA ASP A 84 8.66 -23.42 21.08
C ASP A 84 8.52 -22.27 20.06
N LYS A 85 7.43 -22.26 19.28
CA LYS A 85 7.25 -21.38 18.12
C LYS A 85 5.87 -20.77 18.08
N PHE A 86 5.82 -19.55 17.57
CA PHE A 86 4.59 -18.89 17.16
C PHE A 86 4.70 -18.55 15.68
N ILE A 87 3.79 -19.11 14.88
CA ILE A 87 3.78 -18.95 13.42
C ILE A 87 2.65 -18.00 13.08
N ILE A 88 2.96 -16.98 12.28
CA ILE A 88 1.97 -16.09 11.67
C ILE A 88 2.07 -16.25 10.15
N ASN A 89 0.98 -16.64 9.50
CA ASN A 89 0.88 -16.61 8.05
C ASN A 89 0.01 -15.43 7.65
N ARG A 90 0.40 -14.74 6.58
CA ARG A 90 -0.39 -13.71 5.91
C ARG A 90 -0.52 -14.09 4.45
N ILE A 91 -1.75 -14.19 3.98
CA ILE A 91 -2.05 -14.44 2.57
C ILE A 91 -2.87 -13.27 2.05
N VAL A 92 -2.39 -12.64 0.98
CA VAL A 92 -3.09 -11.58 0.27
C VAL A 92 -3.66 -12.17 -1.00
N TYR A 93 -4.98 -12.08 -1.12
CA TYR A 93 -5.71 -12.40 -2.34
C TYR A 93 -6.05 -11.11 -3.06
N SER A 94 -5.79 -11.06 -4.36
CA SER A 94 -6.35 -10.05 -5.26
C SER A 94 -7.57 -10.62 -5.98
N LYS A 95 -8.62 -9.80 -6.12
CA LYS A 95 -9.69 -10.08 -7.09
C LYS A 95 -9.16 -9.80 -8.48
N GLU A 96 -9.35 -10.73 -9.41
CA GLU A 96 -9.10 -10.44 -10.82
C GLU A 96 -9.94 -9.24 -11.28
N ILE A 97 -9.41 -8.51 -12.27
CA ILE A 97 -10.09 -7.36 -12.89
C ILE A 97 -11.45 -7.76 -13.51
N GLU A 98 -11.66 -9.07 -13.75
CA GLU A 98 -12.89 -9.66 -14.29
C GLU A 98 -13.77 -10.37 -13.23
N GLY A 99 -13.41 -10.27 -11.93
CA GLY A 99 -14.32 -10.49 -10.81
C GLY A 99 -14.67 -11.94 -10.45
N SER A 100 -14.16 -12.96 -11.14
CA SER A 100 -14.59 -14.35 -10.96
C SER A 100 -13.72 -15.18 -10.00
N SER A 101 -12.45 -14.80 -9.79
CA SER A 101 -11.53 -15.61 -8.97
C SER A 101 -10.61 -14.78 -8.06
N ASN A 102 -10.25 -15.37 -6.91
CA ASN A 102 -9.24 -14.83 -6.01
C ASN A 102 -7.89 -15.43 -6.39
N ARG A 103 -6.94 -14.61 -6.84
CA ARG A 103 -5.55 -15.02 -7.06
C ARG A 103 -4.71 -14.66 -5.83
N VAL A 104 -3.81 -15.54 -5.42
CA VAL A 104 -2.82 -15.20 -4.38
C VAL A 104 -1.83 -14.20 -4.99
N ASN A 105 -1.83 -12.99 -4.45
CA ASN A 105 -0.93 -11.91 -4.83
C ASN A 105 0.32 -11.89 -3.93
N MET A 106 0.16 -12.23 -2.66
CA MET A 106 1.28 -12.32 -1.73
C MET A 106 1.04 -13.44 -0.73
N SER A 107 2.10 -14.15 -0.37
CA SER A 107 2.12 -15.03 0.79
C SER A 107 3.32 -14.68 1.66
N SER A 108 3.11 -14.61 2.96
CA SER A 108 4.16 -14.35 3.93
C SER A 108 3.98 -15.28 5.11
N LYS A 109 5.10 -15.82 5.60
CA LYS A 109 5.18 -16.67 6.78
C LYS A 109 6.24 -16.12 7.70
N SER A 110 5.82 -15.71 8.89
CA SER A 110 6.68 -15.26 9.97
C SER A 110 6.71 -16.35 11.05
N VAL A 111 7.91 -16.78 11.42
CA VAL A 111 8.12 -17.74 12.51
C VAL A 111 8.88 -17.04 13.62
N TYR A 112 8.28 -16.99 14.80
CA TYR A 112 8.87 -16.44 16.01
C TYR A 112 9.22 -17.60 16.94
N THR A 113 10.50 -17.74 17.29
CA THR A 113 10.91 -18.69 18.33
C THR A 113 10.87 -18.02 19.70
N ASN A 114 10.37 -18.73 20.71
CA ASN A 114 10.29 -18.21 22.08
C ASN A 114 11.68 -18.21 22.72
N GLY A 115 12.39 -17.09 22.59
CA GLY A 115 13.40 -16.66 23.55
C GLY A 115 12.81 -15.52 24.40
N TYR A 116 12.24 -15.85 25.55
CA TYR A 116 11.80 -14.82 26.51
C TYR A 116 13.05 -14.05 26.98
N GLY A 117 13.19 -12.81 26.51
CA GLY A 117 14.37 -11.97 26.80
C GLY A 117 15.17 -11.61 25.55
N LYS A 118 14.71 -10.58 24.85
CA LYS A 118 15.47 -9.69 23.95
C LYS A 118 16.19 -10.25 22.72
N ASN A 119 16.27 -11.55 22.39
CA ASN A 119 16.84 -12.01 21.10
C ASN A 119 16.04 -13.18 20.49
N SER A 120 14.73 -13.02 20.31
CA SER A 120 13.92 -14.05 19.63
C SER A 120 14.37 -14.18 18.17
N LEU A 121 14.92 -15.34 17.79
CA LEU A 121 15.21 -15.64 16.39
C LEU A 121 13.88 -15.59 15.63
N PHE A 122 13.82 -14.74 14.61
CA PHE A 122 12.64 -14.63 13.76
C PHE A 122 13.04 -14.82 12.30
N THR A 123 12.23 -15.58 11.57
CA THR A 123 12.39 -15.72 10.13
C THR A 123 11.11 -15.27 9.46
N ILE A 124 11.21 -14.30 8.56
CA ILE A 124 10.11 -13.86 7.70
C ILE A 124 10.45 -14.31 6.29
N LYS A 125 9.56 -15.10 5.69
CA LYS A 125 9.61 -15.49 4.28
C LYS A 125 8.41 -14.87 3.59
N THR A 126 8.65 -14.08 2.56
CA THR A 126 7.61 -13.41 1.78
C THR A 126 7.80 -13.74 0.31
N SER A 127 6.75 -14.23 -0.32
CA SER A 127 6.64 -14.41 -1.76
C SER A 127 5.59 -13.45 -2.29
N THR A 128 5.99 -12.55 -3.19
CA THR A 128 5.11 -11.63 -3.91
C THR A 128 4.98 -12.10 -5.35
N TYR A 129 3.75 -12.36 -5.80
CA TYR A 129 3.45 -12.82 -7.14
C TYR A 129 2.98 -11.65 -7.99
N LEU A 130 3.73 -11.35 -9.04
CA LEU A 130 3.50 -10.21 -9.92
C LEU A 130 2.48 -10.55 -11.01
N GLU A 131 1.94 -9.51 -11.64
CA GLU A 131 0.89 -9.63 -12.65
C GLU A 131 1.37 -10.42 -13.88
N ASN A 132 2.65 -10.31 -14.24
CA ASN A 132 3.28 -11.09 -15.31
C ASN A 132 3.58 -12.57 -14.93
N GLY A 133 3.19 -12.99 -13.73
CA GLY A 133 3.41 -14.34 -13.22
C GLY A 133 4.76 -14.56 -12.55
N TRP A 134 5.64 -13.56 -12.53
CA TRP A 134 6.92 -13.65 -11.82
C TRP A 134 6.72 -13.64 -10.30
N MET A 135 7.72 -14.11 -9.59
CA MET A 135 7.71 -14.15 -8.14
C MET A 135 8.96 -13.50 -7.57
N SER A 136 8.77 -12.48 -6.76
CA SER A 136 9.79 -11.98 -5.85
C SER A 136 9.75 -12.76 -4.54
N TYR A 137 10.91 -13.28 -4.13
CA TYR A 137 11.09 -13.94 -2.85
C TYR A 137 11.99 -13.09 -1.95
N TYR A 138 11.58 -12.96 -0.70
CA TYR A 138 12.32 -12.26 0.32
C TYR A 138 12.37 -13.09 1.60
N GLU A 139 13.56 -13.24 2.16
CA GLU A 139 13.77 -13.88 3.45
C GLU A 139 14.61 -12.99 4.36
N ILE A 140 14.07 -12.64 5.53
CA ILE A 140 14.84 -12.03 6.63
C ILE A 140 14.99 -13.07 7.73
N GLY A 141 16.22 -13.30 8.17
CA GLY A 141 16.55 -13.92 9.45
C GLY A 141 17.65 -13.17 10.17
N ASP A 142 18.06 -13.66 11.34
CA ASP A 142 18.97 -12.96 12.28
C ASP A 142 20.33 -12.54 11.70
N SER A 143 20.78 -13.15 10.61
CA SER A 143 22.06 -12.85 9.96
C SER A 143 22.04 -12.89 8.43
N LYS A 144 20.86 -13.08 7.82
CA LYS A 144 20.73 -13.23 6.36
C LYS A 144 19.48 -12.52 5.86
N SER A 145 19.69 -11.65 4.88
CA SER A 145 18.64 -11.17 3.98
C SER A 145 18.87 -11.79 2.61
N VAL A 146 17.89 -12.50 2.08
CA VAL A 146 17.89 -12.98 0.70
C VAL A 146 16.77 -12.28 -0.04
N ILE A 147 17.08 -11.77 -1.22
CA ILE A 147 16.11 -11.31 -2.18
C ILE A 147 16.36 -12.05 -3.50
N SER A 148 15.32 -12.53 -4.15
CA SER A 148 15.45 -13.30 -5.39
C SER A 148 14.25 -13.10 -6.28
N CYS A 149 14.48 -13.09 -7.59
CA CYS A 149 13.45 -13.02 -8.60
C CYS A 149 13.38 -14.32 -9.38
N TYR A 150 12.17 -14.83 -9.57
CA TYR A 150 11.86 -16.02 -10.35
C TYR A 150 10.86 -15.68 -11.45
N ASP A 151 11.04 -16.24 -12.64
CA ASP A 151 10.06 -16.12 -13.71
C ASP A 151 8.82 -17.01 -13.46
N SER A 152 7.86 -16.94 -14.39
CA SER A 152 6.60 -17.70 -14.32
C SER A 152 6.77 -19.22 -14.41
N THR A 153 7.94 -19.72 -14.83
CA THR A 153 8.28 -21.14 -14.86
C THR A 153 9.02 -21.60 -13.60
N GLY A 154 9.37 -20.66 -12.71
CA GLY A 154 10.18 -20.91 -11.52
C GLY A 154 11.69 -20.84 -11.77
N LYS A 155 12.13 -20.39 -12.94
CA LYS A 155 13.56 -20.17 -13.22
C LYS A 155 14.03 -18.91 -12.50
N LEU A 156 15.17 -19.03 -11.83
CA LEU A 156 15.81 -17.93 -11.13
C LEU A 156 16.39 -16.91 -12.13
N LEU A 157 15.91 -15.67 -12.05
CA LEU A 157 16.36 -14.53 -12.86
C LEU A 157 17.43 -13.71 -12.13
N SER A 158 17.29 -13.52 -10.81
CA SER A 158 18.24 -12.78 -9.98
C SER A 158 18.32 -13.36 -8.57
N LYS A 159 19.53 -13.32 -7.97
CA LYS A 159 19.82 -13.74 -6.58
C LYS A 159 20.05 -12.59 -5.61
N THR A 160 20.06 -11.37 -6.12
CA THR A 160 20.49 -10.17 -5.38
C THR A 160 19.52 -9.01 -5.52
N SER A 161 18.47 -9.16 -6.32
CA SER A 161 17.44 -8.14 -6.51
C SER A 161 16.04 -8.78 -6.58
N GLY A 162 15.04 -7.94 -6.34
CA GLY A 162 13.64 -8.22 -6.64
C GLY A 162 13.39 -8.34 -8.14
N CYS A 163 12.13 -8.44 -8.53
CA CYS A 163 11.72 -8.58 -9.93
C CYS A 163 11.50 -7.24 -10.64
N LEU A 164 11.52 -6.13 -9.91
CA LEU A 164 11.53 -4.76 -10.46
C LEU A 164 12.96 -4.21 -10.56
N ASP A 165 13.18 -3.35 -11.56
CA ASP A 165 14.47 -2.68 -11.86
C ASP A 165 14.81 -1.55 -10.85
N THR A 166 13.96 -1.32 -9.87
CA THR A 166 14.09 -0.27 -8.85
C THR A 166 14.73 -0.76 -7.55
N GLU A 167 15.29 -1.98 -7.53
CA GLU A 167 15.76 -2.74 -6.34
C GLU A 167 14.68 -3.01 -5.25
N GLU A 168 13.61 -2.23 -5.23
CA GLU A 168 12.42 -2.38 -4.40
C GLU A 168 11.26 -2.97 -5.22
N ASP A 169 10.66 -4.06 -4.74
CA ASP A 169 9.40 -4.60 -5.27
C ASP A 169 8.16 -3.84 -4.74
N PHE A 170 8.37 -2.67 -4.12
CA PHE A 170 7.30 -1.78 -3.69
C PHE A 170 6.99 -0.78 -4.81
N PHE A 171 5.74 -0.84 -5.26
CA PHE A 171 5.20 -0.13 -6.41
C PHE A 171 4.92 1.34 -6.08
N GLU A 172 5.91 2.21 -6.17
CA GLU A 172 5.67 3.65 -6.14
C GLU A 172 6.56 4.33 -7.19
N SER A 173 5.98 4.73 -8.32
CA SER A 173 6.66 5.69 -9.20
C SER A 173 6.69 7.02 -8.47
N MET A 174 7.85 7.65 -8.40
CA MET A 174 8.06 8.85 -7.57
C MET A 174 7.73 10.16 -8.29
N ASP A 175 7.72 10.16 -9.63
CA ASP A 175 7.61 11.40 -10.40
C ASP A 175 6.25 11.58 -11.04
N LEU A 176 5.52 12.58 -10.55
CA LEU A 176 4.36 13.14 -11.24
C LEU A 176 4.86 14.24 -12.18
N ALA A 177 4.50 14.20 -13.46
CA ALA A 177 4.81 15.30 -14.37
C ALA A 177 4.27 16.63 -13.80
N GLN A 178 5.06 17.70 -13.92
CA GLN A 178 4.73 19.02 -13.34
C GLN A 178 3.35 19.52 -13.76
N SER A 179 2.94 19.26 -15.00
CA SER A 179 1.60 19.59 -15.51
C SER A 179 0.48 18.89 -14.74
N VAL A 180 0.68 17.65 -14.31
CA VAL A 180 -0.29 16.90 -13.51
C VAL A 180 -0.39 17.48 -12.10
N ALA A 181 0.74 17.85 -11.49
CA ALA A 181 0.75 18.48 -10.16
C ALA A 181 0.02 19.83 -10.18
N PHE A 182 0.17 20.60 -11.27
CA PHE A 182 -0.58 21.84 -11.47
C PHE A 182 -2.10 21.61 -11.58
N LEU A 183 -2.53 20.66 -12.40
CA LEU A 183 -3.96 20.34 -12.56
C LEU A 183 -4.58 19.78 -11.27
N LEU A 184 -3.81 19.01 -10.49
CA LEU A 184 -4.21 18.54 -9.16
C LEU A 184 -4.51 19.73 -8.24
N LYS A 185 -3.61 20.71 -8.17
CA LYS A 185 -3.78 21.92 -7.36
C LYS A 185 -4.99 22.76 -7.79
N LEU A 186 -5.25 22.88 -9.10
CA LEU A 186 -6.46 23.56 -9.59
C LEU A 186 -7.75 22.85 -9.16
N THR A 187 -7.72 21.50 -9.19
CA THR A 187 -8.85 20.67 -8.75
C THR A 187 -9.10 20.85 -7.25
N GLU A 188 -8.04 20.86 -6.43
CA GLU A 188 -8.13 21.16 -4.99
C GLU A 188 -8.74 22.53 -4.72
N GLN A 189 -8.30 23.57 -5.45
CA GLN A 189 -8.85 24.92 -5.31
C GLN A 189 -10.33 25.00 -5.67
N ARG A 190 -10.76 24.26 -6.70
CA ARG A 190 -12.19 24.19 -7.07
C ARG A 190 -13.00 23.52 -5.95
N ILE A 191 -12.52 22.40 -5.43
CA ILE A 191 -13.16 21.71 -4.30
C ILE A 191 -13.28 22.64 -3.08
N LEU A 192 -12.22 23.38 -2.75
CA LEU A 192 -12.23 24.33 -1.62
C LEU A 192 -13.19 25.52 -1.81
N LYS A 193 -13.57 25.86 -3.05
CA LYS A 193 -14.59 26.88 -3.33
C LYS A 193 -16.01 26.34 -3.18
N GLU A 194 -16.23 25.07 -3.51
CA GLU A 194 -17.54 24.43 -3.49
C GLU A 194 -17.87 23.81 -2.12
N ILE A 195 -16.84 23.41 -1.36
CA ILE A 195 -16.97 22.73 -0.08
C ILE A 195 -16.23 23.49 1.02
N ALA A 196 -16.99 24.01 1.99
CA ALA A 196 -16.44 24.50 3.24
C ALA A 196 -16.16 23.33 4.20
N PHE A 197 -14.89 23.11 4.53
CA PHE A 197 -14.43 22.08 5.45
C PHE A 197 -14.41 22.64 6.87
N LYS A 198 -15.01 21.92 7.83
CA LYS A 198 -15.06 22.36 9.24
C LYS A 198 -13.76 22.09 10.00
N GLN A 199 -12.95 21.18 9.50
CA GLN A 199 -11.67 20.76 10.06
C GLN A 199 -10.75 20.31 8.94
N ASP A 200 -9.45 20.23 9.24
CA ASP A 200 -8.47 19.69 8.30
C ASP A 200 -8.84 18.27 7.93
N THR A 201 -9.03 18.03 6.64
CA THR A 201 -9.58 16.79 6.10
C THR A 201 -8.54 16.17 5.16
N PRO A 202 -7.83 15.12 5.60
CA PRO A 202 -6.93 14.36 4.75
C PRO A 202 -7.73 13.47 3.80
N LEU A 203 -7.30 13.43 2.55
CA LEU A 203 -7.80 12.54 1.53
C LEU A 203 -6.61 11.73 1.00
N VAL A 204 -6.65 10.42 1.18
CA VAL A 204 -5.71 9.51 0.54
C VAL A 204 -6.37 8.98 -0.73
N MET A 205 -5.72 9.20 -1.87
CA MET A 205 -6.09 8.55 -3.12
C MET A 205 -5.00 7.60 -3.58
N VAL A 206 -5.38 6.52 -4.23
CA VAL A 206 -4.43 5.63 -4.91
C VAL A 206 -4.86 5.49 -6.36
N PHE A 207 -4.03 6.01 -7.26
CA PHE A 207 -4.23 5.89 -8.68
C PHE A 207 -3.49 4.67 -9.21
N THR A 208 -4.17 3.84 -10.01
CA THR A 208 -3.54 2.67 -10.64
C THR A 208 -3.73 2.70 -12.14
N ILE A 209 -2.66 2.41 -12.89
CA ILE A 209 -2.71 2.27 -14.34
C ILE A 209 -2.09 0.94 -14.74
N ASP A 210 -2.86 0.11 -15.44
CA ASP A 210 -2.34 -1.08 -16.11
C ASP A 210 -1.81 -0.69 -17.50
N PRO A 211 -0.49 -0.79 -17.76
CA PRO A 211 0.08 -0.40 -19.04
C PRO A 211 -0.33 -1.32 -20.21
N VAL A 212 -0.80 -2.54 -19.93
CA VAL A 212 -1.23 -3.51 -20.94
C VAL A 212 -2.70 -3.30 -21.29
N SER A 213 -3.58 -3.31 -20.29
CA SER A 213 -5.02 -3.14 -20.52
C SER A 213 -5.46 -1.69 -20.68
N LYS A 214 -4.57 -0.73 -20.38
CA LYS A 214 -4.83 0.72 -20.36
C LYS A 214 -5.91 1.14 -19.35
N LYS A 215 -6.33 0.23 -18.46
CA LYS A 215 -7.35 0.51 -17.44
C LYS A 215 -6.75 1.41 -16.35
N LYS A 216 -7.51 2.44 -16.00
CA LYS A 216 -7.23 3.37 -14.91
C LYS A 216 -8.23 3.14 -13.78
N ASN A 217 -7.76 3.09 -12.54
CA ASN A 217 -8.63 3.10 -11.36
C ASN A 217 -8.13 4.14 -10.37
N LEU A 218 -9.07 4.73 -9.63
CA LEU A 218 -8.76 5.70 -8.58
C LEU A 218 -9.57 5.32 -7.35
N TYR A 219 -8.86 4.99 -6.28
CA TYR A 219 -9.42 4.61 -4.98
C TYR A 219 -9.29 5.78 -4.00
N PHE A 220 -10.22 5.89 -3.05
CA PHE A 220 -10.34 7.03 -2.15
C PHE A 220 -10.52 6.56 -0.72
N SER A 221 -9.93 7.28 0.24
CA SER A 221 -10.21 7.10 1.66
C SER A 221 -11.60 7.60 2.02
N ASP A 222 -12.20 7.01 3.06
CA ASP A 222 -13.46 7.49 3.59
C ASP A 222 -13.30 8.87 4.25
N LEU A 223 -14.19 9.80 3.91
CA LEU A 223 -14.23 11.16 4.45
C LEU A 223 -15.39 11.39 5.42
N VAL A 224 -16.27 10.40 5.62
CA VAL A 224 -17.37 10.49 6.59
C VAL A 224 -16.86 10.76 8.02
N PRO A 225 -15.76 10.16 8.51
CA PRO A 225 -15.20 10.48 9.83
C PRO A 225 -14.79 11.95 9.99
N TYR A 226 -14.61 12.67 8.87
CA TYR A 226 -14.28 14.09 8.85
C TYR A 226 -15.50 15.01 8.67
N GLY A 227 -16.71 14.46 8.77
CA GLY A 227 -17.96 15.21 8.68
C GLY A 227 -18.34 15.64 7.26
N ILE A 228 -17.80 14.97 6.23
CA ILE A 228 -18.15 15.22 4.83
C ILE A 228 -19.35 14.34 4.44
N SER A 229 -20.40 14.97 3.90
CA SER A 229 -21.60 14.25 3.47
C SER A 229 -21.33 13.42 2.21
N LYS A 230 -22.15 12.40 1.95
CA LYS A 230 -21.98 11.50 0.81
C LYS A 230 -22.00 12.25 -0.53
N GLU A 231 -22.89 13.23 -0.68
CA GLU A 231 -23.02 14.04 -1.89
C GLU A 231 -21.72 14.84 -2.16
N LYS A 232 -21.10 15.36 -1.10
CA LYS A 232 -19.81 16.06 -1.18
C LYS A 232 -18.66 15.10 -1.49
N ILE A 233 -18.68 13.90 -0.92
CA ILE A 233 -17.71 12.84 -1.26
C ILE A 233 -17.80 12.50 -2.73
N GLU A 234 -19.01 12.30 -3.27
CA GLU A 234 -19.23 12.01 -4.69
C GLU A 234 -18.72 13.15 -5.60
N LEU A 235 -18.93 14.41 -5.21
CA LEU A 235 -18.39 15.56 -5.92
C LEU A 235 -16.86 15.54 -5.96
N ILE A 236 -16.22 15.33 -4.81
CA ILE A 236 -14.75 15.22 -4.69
C ILE A 236 -14.23 14.07 -5.57
N GLN A 237 -14.85 12.89 -5.46
CA GLN A 237 -14.46 11.71 -6.24
C GLN A 237 -14.61 11.95 -7.74
N THR A 238 -15.71 12.59 -8.16
CA THR A 238 -15.97 12.92 -9.56
C THR A 238 -14.93 13.88 -10.09
N ALA A 239 -14.61 14.94 -9.35
CA ALA A 239 -13.62 15.93 -9.76
C ALA A 239 -12.24 15.30 -10.01
N TYR A 240 -11.75 14.46 -9.09
CA TYR A 240 -10.46 13.79 -9.28
C TYR A 240 -10.50 12.68 -10.33
N LYS A 241 -11.59 11.90 -10.44
CA LYS A 241 -11.74 10.91 -11.50
C LYS A 241 -11.70 11.59 -12.88
N SER A 242 -12.42 12.69 -13.06
CA SER A 242 -12.39 13.47 -14.30
C SER A 242 -10.99 13.95 -14.64
N LEU A 243 -10.22 14.45 -13.66
CA LEU A 243 -8.83 14.82 -13.87
C LEU A 243 -8.00 13.63 -14.35
N PHE A 244 -7.86 12.57 -13.53
CA PHE A 244 -6.90 11.50 -13.79
C PHE A 244 -7.27 10.64 -15.00
N PHE A 245 -8.55 10.51 -15.31
CA PHE A 245 -8.98 9.64 -16.41
C PHE A 245 -8.78 10.33 -17.77
N GLN A 246 -8.74 11.67 -17.80
CA GLN A 246 -8.45 12.46 -19.01
C GLN A 246 -6.96 12.61 -19.32
N LEU A 247 -6.06 12.42 -18.34
CA LEU A 247 -4.61 12.55 -18.57
C LEU A 247 -4.08 11.49 -19.53
N ASP A 248 -3.13 11.84 -20.40
CA ASP A 248 -2.45 10.83 -21.21
C ASP A 248 -1.62 9.89 -20.32
N MET A 249 -1.59 8.60 -20.65
CA MET A 249 -0.76 7.61 -19.97
C MET A 249 0.73 7.86 -20.17
N ASP A 250 1.13 8.50 -21.26
CA ASP A 250 2.54 8.80 -21.55
C ASP A 250 3.11 9.90 -20.64
N LEU A 251 2.25 10.59 -19.87
CA LEU A 251 2.68 11.52 -18.82
C LEU A 251 3.19 10.82 -17.56
N PHE A 252 3.06 9.50 -17.46
CA PHE A 252 3.45 8.74 -16.28
C PHE A 252 4.70 7.90 -16.54
N THR A 253 5.61 7.92 -15.57
CA THR A 253 6.74 7.00 -15.52
C THR A 253 6.29 5.69 -14.88
N TYR A 254 6.44 4.58 -15.60
CA TYR A 254 6.04 3.25 -15.13
C TYR A 254 7.22 2.52 -14.49
N PRO A 255 7.01 1.81 -13.37
CA PRO A 255 7.97 0.83 -12.91
C PRO A 255 8.20 -0.24 -13.99
N ARG A 256 9.39 -0.83 -14.03
CA ARG A 256 9.75 -1.85 -15.02
C ARG A 256 10.17 -3.14 -14.32
N TYR A 257 9.76 -4.26 -14.88
CA TYR A 257 10.32 -5.56 -14.53
C TYR A 257 11.77 -5.67 -15.06
N LEU A 258 12.56 -6.62 -14.55
CA LEU A 258 13.93 -6.85 -15.03
C LEU A 258 14.04 -7.17 -16.54
N ASN A 259 12.95 -7.58 -17.20
CA ASN A 259 12.91 -7.77 -18.66
C ASN A 259 12.56 -6.48 -19.44
N GLY A 260 12.44 -5.34 -18.77
CA GLY A 260 12.10 -4.04 -19.36
C GLY A 260 10.62 -3.80 -19.62
N GLN A 261 9.72 -4.77 -19.40
CA GLN A 261 8.29 -4.56 -19.54
C GLN A 261 7.75 -3.62 -18.44
N LYS A 262 6.80 -2.76 -18.79
CA LYS A 262 6.12 -1.88 -17.83
C LYS A 262 5.27 -2.70 -16.87
N ALA A 263 5.44 -2.49 -15.57
CA ALA A 263 4.59 -3.03 -14.53
C ALA A 263 3.40 -2.09 -14.24
N VAL A 264 2.40 -2.60 -13.52
CA VAL A 264 1.24 -1.80 -13.11
C VAL A 264 1.71 -0.62 -12.26
N LEU A 265 1.37 0.59 -12.68
CA LEU A 265 1.61 1.79 -11.89
C LEU A 265 0.64 1.82 -10.72
N ARG A 266 1.16 2.05 -9.52
CA ARG A 266 0.40 2.39 -8.32
C ARG A 266 1.00 3.67 -7.77
N TYR A 267 0.19 4.72 -7.68
CA TYR A 267 0.64 6.05 -7.33
C TYR A 267 -0.22 6.62 -6.20
N PRO A 268 0.33 6.77 -4.98
CA PRO A 268 -0.38 7.41 -3.88
C PRO A 268 -0.43 8.93 -4.08
N ILE A 269 -1.60 9.52 -3.86
CA ILE A 269 -1.85 10.95 -3.97
C ILE A 269 -2.51 11.41 -2.67
N PRO A 270 -1.72 11.75 -1.64
CA PRO A 270 -2.25 12.36 -0.44
C PRO A 270 -2.55 13.84 -0.69
N VAL A 271 -3.79 14.22 -0.42
CA VAL A 271 -4.29 15.60 -0.49
C VAL A 271 -4.81 15.98 0.89
N SER A 272 -4.68 17.24 1.30
CA SER A 272 -5.29 17.72 2.55
C SER A 272 -6.05 19.02 2.31
N PHE A 273 -7.34 19.01 2.63
CA PHE A 273 -8.17 20.20 2.60
C PHE A 273 -8.11 20.90 3.95
N LYS A 274 -7.73 22.18 3.96
CA LYS A 274 -7.69 22.97 5.19
C LYS A 274 -9.10 23.34 5.63
N ALA A 275 -9.29 23.43 6.95
CA ALA A 275 -10.49 24.04 7.52
C ALA A 275 -10.70 25.44 6.92
N SER A 276 -11.94 25.75 6.54
CA SER A 276 -12.31 27.10 6.13
C SER A 276 -12.12 28.01 7.34
N GLN A 277 -11.11 28.89 7.31
CA GLN A 277 -11.05 29.97 8.27
C GLN A 277 -12.33 30.77 8.10
N GLY A 278 -13.15 30.84 9.16
CA GLY A 278 -14.32 31.69 9.16
C GLY A 278 -13.86 33.09 8.76
N VAL A 279 -14.31 33.56 7.61
CA VAL A 279 -14.19 34.98 7.27
C VAL A 279 -14.97 35.68 8.37
N SER A 280 -14.27 36.26 9.35
CA SER A 280 -14.91 37.19 10.27
C SER A 280 -15.45 38.29 9.38
N LYS A 281 -16.78 38.36 9.26
CA LYS A 281 -17.44 39.50 8.63
C LYS A 281 -17.04 40.72 9.45
N HIS A 282 -16.11 41.51 8.93
CA HIS A 282 -15.90 42.89 9.31
C HIS A 282 -16.56 43.76 8.26
#